data_AF-A0A9D6LTK7-F1
#
_entry.id   AF-A0A9D6LTK7-F1
#
_cell.length_a   1.000
_cell.length_b   1.000
_cell.length_c   1.000
_cell.angle_alpha   90.00
_cell.angle_beta   90.00
_cell.angle_gamma   90.00
#
_symmetry.space_group_name_H-M   'P 1'
#
loop_
_entity.id
_entity.type
_entity.pdbx_description
1 polymer ?
#
loop_
_entity_poly.entity_id
_entity_poly.type
_entity_poly.pdbx_seq_one_letter_code
_entity_poly.pdbx_strand_id
1 'polypeptide(L)'
;MKQQVHKLVKIFAPGSSLRRRVAYSLAIVRLVLVPVILLAIYYLFRMGWILDRVVRIDAPAATLADKASIQMMDARRAERNYFLLHDPDYLQANRASLASVEQTINRIRDLEPEEQPATQKALNEVNLYRQRFEAAVSHMEEPGRAPVERIRMVVRAYERDLNDFLRQAGRKKRSQLIDELRSRVGSFDAQITKTVEAGDPIMSQVSADLQVSAQEVLQLASDLERRSWERVQQKHAEAHQLLYRAEWVLSVVSGFVLVLSIWISFILPRQVVEPLLGLKEAVDHAAAGNYEIEFDLRGEGEVVQLANSVRNLIAHVRQKV
;
A
#
# COMPACT_ATOMS: atom_id res chain seq x y z
N MET A 1 18.07 80.15 -29.45
CA MET A 1 16.71 79.55 -29.44
C MET A 1 16.81 78.16 -28.82
N LYS A 2 16.46 78.01 -27.54
CA LYS A 2 16.28 76.69 -26.92
C LYS A 2 14.92 76.18 -27.37
N GLN A 3 14.89 75.09 -28.14
CA GLN A 3 13.66 74.39 -28.47
C GLN A 3 13.01 73.93 -27.15
N GLN A 4 11.89 74.56 -26.78
CA GLN A 4 11.03 74.05 -25.72
C GLN A 4 10.38 72.77 -26.24
N VAL A 5 10.80 71.63 -25.70
CA VAL A 5 10.19 70.34 -25.99
C VAL A 5 8.99 70.22 -25.06
N HIS A 6 7.79 70.50 -25.59
CA HIS A 6 6.54 70.20 -24.90
C HIS A 6 6.38 68.68 -24.79
N LYS A 7 6.45 68.15 -23.56
CA LYS A 7 6.32 66.70 -23.30
C LYS A 7 4.92 66.43 -22.77
N LEU A 8 4.08 65.81 -23.59
CA LEU A 8 2.74 65.36 -23.23
C LEU A 8 2.83 64.05 -22.43
N VAL A 9 2.40 64.09 -21.17
CA VAL A 9 2.31 62.87 -20.34
C VAL A 9 0.87 62.37 -20.42
N LYS A 10 0.67 61.27 -21.16
CA LYS A 10 -0.63 60.61 -21.30
C LYS A 10 -0.82 59.61 -20.17
N ILE A 11 -1.81 59.85 -19.31
CA ILE A 11 -2.16 58.93 -18.23
C ILE A 11 -3.53 58.32 -18.56
N PHE A 12 -3.51 57.06 -18.96
CA PHE A 12 -4.72 56.26 -19.17
C PHE A 12 -4.99 55.40 -17.94
N ALA A 13 -6.13 55.60 -17.29
CA ALA A 13 -6.56 54.78 -16.16
C ALA A 13 -8.00 54.31 -16.37
N PRO A 14 -8.28 53.00 -16.46
CA PRO A 14 -9.65 52.51 -16.60
C PRO A 14 -10.48 52.85 -15.35
N GLY A 15 -11.81 52.96 -15.46
CA GLY A 15 -12.68 53.61 -14.46
C GLY A 15 -12.81 53.01 -13.05
N SER A 16 -12.31 51.79 -12.79
CA SER A 16 -12.49 51.13 -11.48
C SER A 16 -11.32 51.36 -10.50
N SER A 17 -11.64 51.57 -9.21
CA SER A 17 -10.66 51.75 -8.10
C SER A 17 -9.56 50.68 -8.10
N LEU A 18 -8.31 51.12 -7.88
CA LEU A 18 -7.11 50.28 -7.88
C LEU A 18 -7.18 49.29 -6.70
N ARG A 19 -7.67 49.73 -5.54
CA ARG A 19 -8.01 48.87 -4.40
C ARG A 19 -8.98 47.74 -4.75
N ARG A 20 -10.06 48.04 -5.48
CA ARG A 20 -11.02 47.01 -5.92
C ARG A 20 -10.37 45.98 -6.83
N ARG A 21 -9.52 46.39 -7.78
CA ARG A 21 -8.83 45.45 -8.68
C ARG A 21 -7.87 44.52 -7.96
N VAL A 22 -7.08 45.05 -7.02
CA VAL A 22 -6.18 44.24 -6.19
C VAL A 22 -7.00 43.28 -5.30
N ALA A 23 -8.13 43.74 -4.76
CA ALA A 23 -9.03 42.86 -4.00
C ALA A 23 -9.64 41.76 -4.89
N TYR A 24 -10.06 42.07 -6.11
CA TYR A 24 -10.58 41.08 -7.06
C TYR A 24 -9.52 40.08 -7.51
N SER A 25 -8.30 40.52 -7.83
CA SER A 25 -7.23 39.58 -8.21
C SER A 25 -6.89 38.63 -7.06
N LEU A 26 -6.82 39.15 -5.84
CA LEU A 26 -6.55 38.34 -4.64
C LEU A 26 -7.72 37.41 -4.30
N ALA A 27 -8.97 37.85 -4.48
CA ALA A 27 -10.15 37.01 -4.33
C ALA A 27 -10.19 35.88 -5.37
N ILE A 28 -9.88 36.16 -6.63
CA ILE A 28 -9.79 35.15 -7.71
C ILE A 28 -8.71 34.13 -7.38
N VAL A 29 -7.51 34.57 -6.99
CA VAL A 29 -6.44 33.67 -6.59
C VAL A 29 -6.88 32.77 -5.43
N ARG A 30 -7.50 33.32 -4.38
CA ARG A 30 -8.02 32.51 -3.26
C ARG A 30 -9.11 31.54 -3.69
N LEU A 31 -10.00 31.96 -4.58
CA LEU A 31 -11.09 31.13 -5.09
C LEU A 31 -10.58 29.92 -5.87
N VAL A 32 -9.43 30.02 -6.51
CA VAL A 32 -8.75 28.88 -7.17
C VAL A 32 -7.95 28.06 -6.17
N LEU A 33 -7.19 28.72 -5.30
CA LEU A 33 -6.20 28.08 -4.44
C LEU A 33 -6.82 27.28 -3.30
N VAL A 34 -7.96 27.72 -2.76
CA VAL A 34 -8.67 27.02 -1.67
C VAL A 34 -9.19 25.64 -2.10
N PRO A 35 -9.95 25.49 -3.21
CA PRO A 35 -10.40 24.18 -3.69
C PRO A 35 -9.24 23.22 -3.96
N VAL A 36 -8.12 23.74 -4.49
CA VAL A 36 -6.93 22.94 -4.79
C VAL A 36 -6.31 22.37 -3.53
N ILE A 37 -6.14 23.20 -2.50
CA ILE A 37 -5.64 22.74 -1.19
C ILE A 37 -6.58 21.71 -0.60
N LEU A 38 -7.90 21.97 -0.59
CA LEU A 38 -8.88 21.03 -0.05
C LEU A 38 -8.86 19.68 -0.78
N LEU A 39 -8.73 19.70 -2.10
CA LEU A 39 -8.66 18.52 -2.93
C LEU A 39 -7.36 17.74 -2.69
N ALA A 40 -6.21 18.42 -2.57
CA ALA A 40 -4.94 17.79 -2.21
C ALA A 40 -5.02 17.11 -0.84
N ILE A 41 -5.60 17.80 0.15
CA ILE A 41 -5.83 17.25 1.50
C ILE A 41 -6.73 16.01 1.42
N TYR A 42 -7.83 16.07 0.66
CA TYR A 42 -8.75 14.94 0.47
C TYR A 42 -8.03 13.71 -0.10
N TYR A 43 -7.22 13.87 -1.15
CA TYR A 43 -6.48 12.76 -1.74
C TYR A 43 -5.42 12.18 -0.79
N LEU A 44 -4.70 13.03 -0.04
CA LEU A 44 -3.75 12.59 0.98
C LEU A 44 -4.43 11.75 2.07
N PHE A 45 -5.56 12.21 2.60
CA PHE A 45 -6.32 11.45 3.60
C PHE A 45 -6.85 10.13 3.03
N ARG A 46 -7.38 10.14 1.80
CA ARG A 46 -7.94 8.94 1.18
C ARG A 46 -6.85 7.88 0.91
N MET A 47 -5.70 8.32 0.40
CA MET A 47 -4.55 7.44 0.17
C MET A 47 -3.98 6.91 1.49
N GLY A 48 -3.87 7.77 2.51
CA GLY A 48 -3.43 7.39 3.84
C GLY A 48 -4.29 6.28 4.45
N TRP A 49 -5.63 6.37 4.32
CA TRP A 49 -6.53 5.35 4.86
C TRP A 49 -6.42 4.00 4.13
N ILE A 50 -6.25 4.01 2.81
CA ILE A 50 -6.07 2.79 2.01
C ILE A 50 -4.73 2.12 2.35
N LEU A 51 -3.64 2.91 2.38
CA LEU A 51 -2.31 2.40 2.67
C LEU A 51 -2.23 1.84 4.10
N ASP A 52 -2.84 2.52 5.07
CA ASP A 52 -2.84 2.09 6.46
C ASP A 52 -3.56 0.74 6.63
N ARG A 53 -4.71 0.55 5.97
CA ARG A 53 -5.43 -0.74 6.01
C ARG A 53 -4.63 -1.88 5.35
N VAL A 54 -4.06 -1.65 4.17
CA VAL A 54 -3.26 -2.66 3.46
C VAL A 54 -2.04 -3.08 4.27
N VAL A 55 -1.30 -2.11 4.83
CA VAL A 55 -0.05 -2.37 5.55
C VAL A 55 -0.29 -2.96 6.94
N ARG A 56 -1.34 -2.52 7.65
CA ARG A 56 -1.59 -2.95 9.03
C ARG A 56 -2.47 -4.18 9.15
N ILE A 57 -3.35 -4.43 8.19
CA ILE A 57 -4.38 -5.48 8.28
C ILE A 57 -4.18 -6.51 7.18
N ASP A 58 -4.36 -6.13 5.92
CA ASP A 58 -4.52 -7.10 4.83
C ASP A 58 -3.22 -7.88 4.53
N ALA A 59 -2.06 -7.20 4.44
CA ALA A 59 -0.78 -7.87 4.17
C ALA A 59 -0.28 -8.71 5.36
N PRO A 60 -0.36 -8.24 6.62
CA PRO A 60 -0.09 -9.09 7.78
C PRO A 60 -1.02 -10.30 7.87
N ALA A 61 -2.32 -10.14 7.60
CA ALA A 61 -3.28 -11.25 7.61
C ALA A 61 -2.92 -12.33 6.57
N ALA A 62 -2.56 -11.93 5.34
CA ALA A 62 -2.10 -12.86 4.31
C ALA A 62 -0.85 -13.62 4.73
N THR A 63 0.15 -12.92 5.28
CA THR A 63 1.42 -13.52 5.73
C THR A 63 1.20 -14.50 6.90
N LEU A 64 0.29 -14.16 7.81
CA LEU A 64 -0.08 -15.05 8.91
C LEU A 64 -0.86 -16.27 8.41
N ALA A 65 -1.72 -16.14 7.41
CA ALA A 65 -2.45 -17.26 6.83
C ALA A 65 -1.49 -18.29 6.18
N ASP A 66 -0.51 -17.82 5.40
CA ASP A 66 0.57 -18.68 4.86
C ASP A 66 1.37 -19.34 6.00
N LYS A 67 1.74 -18.57 7.03
CA LYS A 67 2.43 -19.10 8.21
C LYS A 67 1.63 -20.20 8.93
N ALA A 68 0.31 -20.04 9.05
CA ALA A 68 -0.56 -21.07 9.64
C ALA A 68 -0.56 -22.35 8.79
N SER A 69 -0.56 -22.22 7.46
CA SER A 69 -0.45 -23.36 6.54
C SER A 69 0.87 -24.13 6.73
N ILE A 70 2.00 -23.42 6.76
CA ILE A 70 3.33 -24.00 6.99
C ILE A 70 3.38 -24.73 8.33
N GLN A 71 2.91 -24.08 9.41
CA GLN A 71 2.88 -24.67 10.75
C GLN A 71 1.99 -25.92 10.82
N MET A 72 0.87 -25.93 10.09
CA MET A 72 0.01 -27.11 10.00
C MET A 72 0.69 -28.26 9.23
N MET A 73 1.44 -27.95 8.16
CA MET A 73 2.25 -28.95 7.47
C MET A 73 3.35 -29.54 8.37
N ASP A 74 3.99 -28.72 9.21
CA ASP A 74 4.96 -29.18 10.18
C ASP A 74 4.33 -30.06 11.26
N ALA A 75 3.12 -29.73 11.73
CA ALA A 75 2.34 -30.60 12.61
C ALA A 75 2.10 -31.97 11.96
N ARG A 76 1.65 -32.02 10.70
CA ARG A 76 1.46 -33.27 9.96
C ARG A 76 2.75 -34.07 9.77
N ARG A 77 3.88 -33.39 9.53
CA ARG A 77 5.18 -34.06 9.41
C ARG A 77 5.57 -34.70 10.74
N ALA A 78 5.39 -33.99 11.84
CA ALA A 78 5.66 -34.49 13.17
C ALA A 78 4.71 -35.65 13.57
N GLU A 79 3.42 -35.57 13.23
CA GLU A 79 2.44 -36.66 13.41
C GLU A 79 2.93 -37.95 12.72
N ARG A 80 3.24 -37.86 11.41
CA ARG A 80 3.72 -39.01 10.64
C ARG A 80 4.99 -39.58 11.26
N ASN A 81 5.95 -38.73 11.62
CA ASN A 81 7.19 -39.18 12.24
C ASN A 81 6.95 -39.84 13.60
N TYR A 82 6.02 -39.33 14.41
CA TYR A 82 5.64 -39.93 15.68
C TYR A 82 5.03 -41.33 15.47
N PHE A 83 4.07 -41.48 14.56
CA PHE A 83 3.45 -42.78 14.27
C PHE A 83 4.47 -43.81 13.74
N LEU A 84 5.55 -43.37 13.10
CA LEU A 84 6.60 -44.26 12.60
C LEU A 84 7.63 -44.63 13.65
N LEU A 85 8.10 -43.64 14.41
CA LEU A 85 9.29 -43.77 15.25
C LEU A 85 8.95 -43.90 16.74
N HIS A 86 7.74 -43.52 17.15
CA HIS A 86 7.27 -43.48 18.55
C HIS A 86 8.20 -42.66 19.46
N ASP A 87 8.86 -41.66 18.88
CA ASP A 87 9.78 -40.78 19.60
C ASP A 87 9.00 -39.60 20.22
N PRO A 88 9.08 -39.40 21.55
CA PRO A 88 8.36 -38.32 22.23
C PRO A 88 8.71 -36.92 21.70
N ASP A 89 9.88 -36.73 21.09
CA ASP A 89 10.26 -35.45 20.49
C ASP A 89 9.31 -35.04 19.36
N TYR A 90 8.85 -36.01 18.54
CA TYR A 90 7.88 -35.73 17.48
C TYR A 90 6.47 -35.47 18.01
N LEU A 91 6.09 -36.09 19.12
CA LEU A 91 4.83 -35.79 19.82
C LEU A 91 4.83 -34.34 20.32
N GLN A 92 5.92 -33.91 20.95
CA GLN A 92 6.08 -32.55 21.42
C GLN A 92 6.11 -31.55 20.26
N ALA A 93 6.83 -31.87 19.18
CA ALA A 93 6.90 -31.03 17.98
C ALA A 93 5.51 -30.84 17.34
N ASN A 94 4.70 -31.90 17.24
CA ASN A 94 3.32 -31.79 16.74
C ASN A 94 2.49 -30.83 17.62
N ARG A 95 2.48 -31.04 18.94
CA ARG A 95 1.73 -30.19 19.89
C ARG A 95 2.16 -28.72 19.82
N ALA A 96 3.47 -28.46 19.73
CA ALA A 96 4.01 -27.11 19.61
C ALA A 96 3.59 -26.44 18.28
N SER A 97 3.62 -27.19 17.18
CA SER A 97 3.14 -26.72 15.88
C SER A 97 1.65 -26.39 15.91
N LEU A 98 0.80 -27.24 16.50
CA LEU A 98 -0.64 -26.97 16.62
C LEU A 98 -0.95 -25.74 17.49
N ALA A 99 -0.25 -25.57 18.62
CA ALA A 99 -0.39 -24.37 19.44
C ALA A 99 0.02 -23.11 18.65
N SER A 100 1.03 -23.23 17.80
CA SER A 100 1.47 -22.14 16.93
C SER A 100 0.44 -21.82 15.84
N VAL A 101 -0.18 -22.83 15.22
CA VAL A 101 -1.30 -22.66 14.27
C VAL A 101 -2.45 -21.91 14.93
N GLU A 102 -2.88 -22.33 16.12
CA GLU A 102 -3.94 -21.65 16.88
C GLU A 102 -3.59 -20.20 17.19
N GLN A 103 -2.36 -19.95 17.66
CA GLN A 103 -1.92 -18.58 17.94
C GLN A 103 -1.95 -17.72 16.66
N THR A 104 -1.51 -18.27 15.53
CA THR A 104 -1.51 -17.56 14.25
C THR A 104 -2.93 -17.27 13.78
N ILE A 105 -3.85 -18.25 13.83
CA ILE A 105 -5.26 -18.05 13.45
C ILE A 105 -5.96 -17.03 14.37
N ASN A 106 -5.69 -17.07 15.67
CA ASN A 106 -6.21 -16.07 16.60
C ASN A 106 -5.72 -14.65 16.27
N ARG A 107 -4.43 -14.49 15.90
CA ARG A 107 -3.91 -13.18 15.47
C ARG A 107 -4.58 -12.68 14.19
N ILE A 108 -4.87 -13.57 13.23
CA ILE A 108 -5.63 -13.21 12.02
C ILE A 108 -7.02 -12.70 12.41
N ARG A 109 -7.70 -13.41 13.32
CA ARG A 109 -9.03 -13.01 13.82
C ARG A 109 -9.02 -11.64 14.51
N ASP A 110 -7.98 -11.34 15.27
CA ASP A 110 -7.84 -10.06 15.99
C ASP A 110 -7.53 -8.90 15.03
N LEU A 111 -6.77 -9.17 13.97
CA LEU A 111 -6.46 -8.19 12.92
C LEU A 111 -7.67 -7.92 12.01
N GLU A 112 -8.43 -8.97 11.69
CA GLU A 112 -9.52 -8.91 10.72
C GLU A 112 -10.83 -9.51 11.30
N PRO A 113 -11.63 -8.70 12.00
CA PRO A 113 -12.91 -9.16 12.56
C PRO A 113 -13.91 -9.67 11.51
N GLU A 114 -13.80 -9.20 10.27
CA GLU A 114 -14.63 -9.64 9.14
C GLU A 114 -14.41 -11.14 8.81
N GLU A 115 -13.24 -11.70 9.15
CA GLU A 115 -12.89 -13.11 8.92
C GLU A 115 -13.16 -14.02 10.14
N GLN A 116 -13.89 -13.52 11.14
CA GLN A 116 -14.27 -14.30 12.33
C GLN A 116 -14.89 -15.67 12.02
N PRO A 117 -15.84 -15.82 11.06
CA PRO A 117 -16.43 -17.12 10.77
C PRO A 117 -15.42 -18.14 10.25
N ALA A 118 -14.52 -17.71 9.35
CA ALA A 118 -13.51 -18.57 8.74
C ALA A 118 -12.41 -18.95 9.74
N THR A 119 -11.92 -17.97 10.51
CA THR A 119 -10.92 -18.21 11.57
C THR A 119 -11.50 -19.10 12.68
N GLN A 120 -12.76 -18.92 13.07
CA GLN A 120 -13.41 -19.80 14.05
C GLN A 120 -13.56 -21.22 13.52
N LYS A 121 -13.94 -21.39 12.26
CA LYS A 121 -14.00 -22.73 11.65
C LYS A 121 -12.61 -23.39 11.65
N ALA A 122 -11.57 -22.65 11.28
CA ALA A 122 -10.21 -23.18 11.29
C ALA A 122 -9.75 -23.58 12.70
N LEU A 123 -10.05 -22.78 13.73
CA LEU A 123 -9.77 -23.14 15.13
C LEU A 123 -10.53 -24.40 15.58
N ASN A 124 -11.77 -24.57 15.15
CA ASN A 124 -12.54 -25.78 15.45
C ASN A 124 -11.89 -27.02 14.82
N GLU A 125 -11.45 -26.93 13.56
CA GLU A 125 -10.76 -28.03 12.88
C GLU A 125 -9.39 -28.35 13.49
N VAL A 126 -8.63 -27.34 13.93
CA VAL A 126 -7.36 -27.59 14.66
C VAL A 126 -7.63 -28.30 15.99
N ASN A 127 -8.67 -27.91 16.72
CA ASN A 127 -9.07 -28.59 17.95
C ASN A 127 -9.53 -30.03 17.70
N LEU A 128 -10.30 -30.26 16.64
CA LEU A 128 -10.76 -31.59 16.24
C LEU A 128 -9.56 -32.48 15.86
N TYR A 129 -8.63 -31.95 15.07
CA TYR A 129 -7.38 -32.63 14.72
C TYR A 129 -6.59 -33.01 15.99
N ARG A 130 -6.42 -32.06 16.93
CA ARG A 130 -5.73 -32.31 18.20
C ARG A 130 -6.38 -33.44 18.99
N GLN A 131 -7.71 -33.40 19.16
CA GLN A 131 -8.44 -34.42 19.91
C GLN A 131 -8.28 -35.82 19.28
N ARG A 132 -8.37 -35.91 17.95
CA ARG A 132 -8.16 -37.17 17.20
C ARG A 132 -6.74 -37.69 17.35
N PHE A 133 -5.76 -36.79 17.31
CA PHE A 133 -4.35 -37.16 17.43
C PHE A 133 -4.04 -37.67 18.84
N GLU A 134 -4.49 -36.99 19.89
CA GLU A 134 -4.33 -37.43 21.28
C GLU A 134 -5.04 -38.77 21.55
N ALA A 135 -6.20 -39.00 20.93
CA ALA A 135 -6.88 -40.29 21.01
C ALA A 135 -6.06 -41.41 20.35
N ALA A 136 -5.45 -41.17 19.18
CA ALA A 136 -4.54 -42.12 18.54
C ALA A 136 -3.30 -42.39 19.40
N VAL A 137 -2.67 -41.35 19.93
CA VAL A 137 -1.50 -41.46 20.82
C VAL A 137 -1.83 -42.35 22.02
N SER A 138 -2.97 -42.09 22.68
CA SER A 138 -3.44 -42.88 23.83
C SER A 138 -3.68 -44.36 23.47
N HIS A 139 -4.18 -44.63 22.27
CA HIS A 139 -4.40 -45.99 21.78
C HIS A 139 -3.09 -46.73 21.47
N MET A 140 -2.05 -46.02 21.01
CA MET A 140 -0.73 -46.59 20.73
C MET A 140 0.09 -46.89 21.99
N GLU A 141 -0.16 -46.17 23.08
CA GLU A 141 0.50 -46.40 24.38
C GLU A 141 -0.01 -47.66 25.12
N GLU A 142 -1.07 -48.32 24.62
CA GLU A 142 -1.56 -49.59 25.18
C GLU A 142 -0.52 -50.73 24.99
N PRO A 143 -0.11 -51.44 26.07
CA PRO A 143 0.90 -52.49 25.99
C PRO A 143 0.47 -53.63 25.05
N GLY A 144 1.33 -53.96 24.07
CA GLY A 144 1.18 -55.14 23.20
C GLY A 144 0.70 -54.88 21.77
N ARG A 145 0.44 -53.63 21.37
CA ARG A 145 0.03 -53.29 19.98
C ARG A 145 1.08 -52.56 19.15
N ALA A 146 2.27 -52.30 19.70
CA ALA A 146 3.31 -51.49 19.07
C ALA A 146 3.64 -51.95 17.62
N PRO A 147 3.38 -51.12 16.60
CA PRO A 147 3.76 -51.35 15.20
C PRO A 147 5.29 -51.47 15.00
N VAL A 148 6.08 -51.16 16.02
CA VAL A 148 7.54 -51.05 16.01
C VAL A 148 8.22 -52.33 15.51
N GLU A 149 7.76 -53.53 15.87
CA GLU A 149 8.33 -54.78 15.33
C GLU A 149 8.11 -54.90 13.81
N ARG A 150 6.93 -54.51 13.32
CA ARG A 150 6.55 -54.58 11.90
C ARG A 150 7.25 -53.50 11.08
N ILE A 151 7.34 -52.28 11.60
CA ILE A 151 8.09 -51.18 10.99
C ILE A 151 9.59 -51.53 10.97
N ARG A 152 10.16 -52.11 12.04
CA ARG A 152 11.54 -52.62 12.03
C ARG A 152 11.77 -53.66 10.94
N MET A 153 10.80 -54.54 10.67
CA MET A 153 10.91 -55.51 9.57
C MET A 153 10.95 -54.80 8.20
N VAL A 154 10.11 -53.79 7.97
CA VAL A 154 10.10 -53.02 6.72
C VAL A 154 11.37 -52.20 6.56
N VAL A 155 11.84 -51.54 7.63
CA VAL A 155 13.11 -50.79 7.65
C VAL A 155 14.30 -51.73 7.38
N ARG A 156 14.37 -52.90 8.03
CA ARG A 156 15.41 -53.91 7.77
C ARG A 156 15.33 -54.53 6.38
N ALA A 157 14.14 -54.62 5.79
CA ALA A 157 13.97 -55.08 4.42
C ALA A 157 14.46 -54.03 3.43
N TYR A 158 14.15 -52.76 3.67
CA TYR A 158 14.63 -51.64 2.88
C TYR A 158 16.15 -51.44 3.00
N GLU A 159 16.72 -51.57 4.20
CA GLU A 159 18.16 -51.50 4.42
C GLU A 159 18.91 -52.60 3.62
N ARG A 160 18.36 -53.82 3.57
CA ARG A 160 18.88 -54.90 2.73
C ARG A 160 18.78 -54.58 1.25
N ASP A 161 17.63 -54.11 0.79
CA ASP A 161 17.40 -53.72 -0.61
C ASP A 161 18.33 -52.58 -1.05
N LEU A 162 18.57 -51.59 -0.19
CA LEU A 162 19.49 -50.48 -0.45
C LEU A 162 20.95 -50.96 -0.50
N ASN A 163 21.35 -51.87 0.39
CA ASN A 163 22.68 -52.48 0.38
C ASN A 163 22.91 -53.33 -0.88
N ASP A 164 21.90 -54.08 -1.33
CA ASP A 164 21.99 -54.85 -2.57
C ASP A 164 22.04 -53.94 -3.81
N PHE A 165 21.30 -52.83 -3.80
CA PHE A 165 21.38 -51.80 -4.83
C PHE A 165 22.78 -51.14 -4.89
N LEU A 166 23.35 -50.76 -3.74
CA LEU A 166 24.69 -50.17 -3.66
C LEU A 166 25.78 -51.15 -4.13
N ARG A 167 25.65 -52.45 -3.84
CA ARG A 167 26.56 -53.50 -4.35
C ARG A 167 26.51 -53.62 -5.88
N GLN A 168 25.36 -53.36 -6.49
CA GLN A 168 25.16 -53.39 -7.95
C GLN A 168 25.48 -52.06 -8.64
N ALA A 169 25.61 -50.97 -7.88
CA ALA A 169 25.79 -49.61 -8.39
C ALA A 169 27.12 -49.39 -9.12
N GLY A 170 28.15 -50.20 -8.84
CA GLY A 170 29.47 -50.12 -9.49
C GLY A 170 29.46 -50.35 -11.01
N ARG A 171 28.33 -50.79 -11.60
CA ARG A 171 28.16 -51.05 -13.04
C ARG A 171 27.19 -50.10 -13.74
N LYS A 172 26.58 -49.13 -13.04
CA LYS A 172 25.51 -48.27 -13.59
C LYS A 172 25.97 -46.80 -13.71
N LYS A 173 25.39 -46.08 -14.68
CA LYS A 173 25.64 -44.63 -14.86
C LYS A 173 24.93 -43.83 -13.76
N ARG A 174 25.58 -42.74 -13.31
CA ARG A 174 25.12 -41.88 -12.19
C ARG A 174 23.68 -41.39 -12.32
N SER A 175 23.21 -41.05 -13.52
CA SER A 175 21.83 -40.59 -13.75
C SER A 175 20.80 -41.69 -13.49
N GLN A 176 21.07 -42.91 -13.95
CA GLN A 176 20.19 -44.06 -13.71
C GLN A 176 20.12 -44.40 -12.22
N LEU A 177 21.24 -44.28 -11.49
CA LEU A 177 21.26 -44.49 -10.03
C LEU A 177 20.37 -43.48 -9.28
N ILE A 178 20.35 -42.22 -9.73
CA ILE A 178 19.55 -41.17 -9.08
C ILE A 178 18.04 -41.40 -9.31
N ASP A 179 17.64 -41.79 -10.52
CA ASP A 179 16.23 -42.07 -10.83
C ASP A 179 15.72 -43.33 -10.11
N GLU A 180 16.55 -44.38 -10.05
CA GLU A 180 16.22 -45.65 -9.36
C GLU A 180 16.16 -45.44 -7.83
N LEU A 181 17.03 -44.60 -7.27
CA LEU A 181 16.98 -44.21 -5.86
C LEU A 181 15.72 -43.40 -5.55
N ARG A 182 15.35 -42.43 -6.40
CA ARG A 182 14.13 -41.63 -6.24
C ARG A 182 12.87 -42.50 -6.28
N SER A 183 12.81 -43.47 -7.20
CA SER A 183 11.71 -44.43 -7.28
C SER A 183 11.61 -45.31 -6.02
N ARG A 184 12.74 -45.80 -5.50
CA ARG A 184 12.79 -46.65 -4.30
C ARG A 184 12.43 -45.92 -3.01
N VAL A 185 12.84 -44.65 -2.87
CA VAL A 185 12.41 -43.80 -1.75
C VAL A 185 10.89 -43.60 -1.79
N GLY A 186 10.32 -43.33 -2.98
CA GLY A 186 8.87 -43.22 -3.14
C GLY A 186 8.11 -44.51 -2.81
N SER A 187 8.68 -45.69 -3.14
CA SER A 187 8.06 -46.97 -2.80
C SER A 187 8.13 -47.31 -1.31
N PHE A 188 9.18 -46.87 -0.62
CA PHE A 188 9.37 -47.11 0.81
C PHE A 188 8.34 -46.36 1.65
N ASP A 189 8.12 -45.08 1.35
CA ASP A 189 7.06 -44.27 1.99
C ASP A 189 5.68 -44.91 1.82
N ALA A 190 5.39 -45.43 0.62
CA ALA A 190 4.14 -46.12 0.34
C ALA A 190 4.01 -47.47 1.09
N GLN A 191 5.11 -48.23 1.22
CA GLN A 191 5.12 -49.51 1.94
C GLN A 191 5.02 -49.35 3.45
N ILE A 192 5.71 -48.36 4.02
CA ILE A 192 5.60 -48.03 5.43
C ILE A 192 4.17 -47.62 5.77
N THR A 193 3.57 -46.74 4.97
CA THR A 193 2.18 -46.29 5.16
C THR A 193 1.21 -47.48 5.12
N LYS A 194 1.32 -48.35 4.10
CA LYS A 194 0.50 -49.57 3.99
C LYS A 194 0.68 -50.55 5.16
N THR A 195 1.88 -50.66 5.71
CA THR A 195 2.17 -51.61 6.80
C THR A 195 1.62 -51.13 8.14
N VAL A 196 1.61 -49.81 8.35
CA VAL A 196 0.97 -49.18 9.50
C VAL A 196 -0.55 -49.29 9.40
N GLU A 197 -1.13 -49.03 8.22
CA GLU A 197 -2.57 -49.12 7.97
C GLU A 197 -3.13 -50.56 8.00
N ALA A 198 -2.39 -51.54 7.47
CA ALA A 198 -2.82 -52.94 7.48
C ALA A 198 -2.76 -53.59 8.88
N GLY A 199 -2.14 -52.93 9.85
CA GLY A 199 -1.90 -53.49 11.18
C GLY A 199 -2.99 -53.20 12.21
N ASP A 200 -3.78 -52.15 12.01
CA ASP A 200 -4.84 -51.71 12.91
C ASP A 200 -5.91 -50.89 12.13
N PRO A 201 -7.15 -51.40 11.97
CA PRO A 201 -8.22 -50.67 11.28
C PRO A 201 -8.59 -49.35 11.95
N ILE A 202 -8.37 -49.23 13.27
CA ILE A 202 -8.60 -47.99 14.01
C ILE A 202 -7.59 -46.92 13.56
N MET A 203 -6.32 -47.29 13.34
CA MET A 203 -5.30 -46.36 12.88
C MET A 203 -5.49 -45.89 11.44
N SER A 204 -6.01 -46.76 10.57
CA SER A 204 -6.38 -46.34 9.21
C SER A 204 -7.51 -45.31 9.24
N GLN A 205 -8.53 -45.52 10.08
CA GLN A 205 -9.62 -44.56 10.23
C GLN A 205 -9.14 -43.24 10.86
N VAL A 206 -8.33 -43.29 11.92
CA VAL A 206 -7.82 -42.08 12.57
C VAL A 206 -6.87 -41.31 11.65
N SER A 207 -6.01 -41.98 10.89
CA SER A 207 -5.15 -41.34 9.88
C SER A 207 -5.96 -40.61 8.80
N ALA A 208 -7.03 -41.25 8.31
CA ALA A 208 -7.94 -40.64 7.34
C ALA A 208 -8.64 -39.40 7.94
N ASP A 209 -9.16 -39.51 9.17
CA ASP A 209 -9.85 -38.41 9.86
C ASP A 209 -8.90 -37.25 10.20
N LEU A 210 -7.65 -37.54 10.57
CA LEU A 210 -6.59 -36.55 10.79
C LEU A 210 -6.23 -35.84 9.48
N GLN A 211 -6.10 -36.59 8.39
CA GLN A 211 -5.85 -36.03 7.06
C GLN A 211 -6.99 -35.10 6.63
N VAL A 212 -8.25 -35.46 6.87
CA VAL A 212 -9.41 -34.63 6.53
C VAL A 212 -9.35 -33.30 7.30
N SER A 213 -9.26 -33.33 8.63
CA SER A 213 -9.20 -32.08 9.41
C SER A 213 -7.98 -31.23 9.07
N ALA A 214 -6.82 -31.86 8.82
CA ALA A 214 -5.65 -31.11 8.41
C ALA A 214 -5.81 -30.46 7.02
N GLN A 215 -6.45 -31.16 6.08
CA GLN A 215 -6.75 -30.60 4.76
C GLN A 215 -7.74 -29.44 4.86
N GLU A 216 -8.74 -29.53 5.74
CA GLU A 216 -9.67 -28.43 5.98
C GLU A 216 -8.97 -27.20 6.56
N VAL A 217 -8.07 -27.37 7.54
CA VAL A 217 -7.26 -26.26 8.07
C VAL A 217 -6.40 -25.63 6.98
N LEU A 218 -5.73 -26.43 6.15
CA LEU A 218 -4.90 -25.95 5.05
C LEU A 218 -5.72 -25.21 3.99
N GLN A 219 -6.91 -25.73 3.66
CA GLN A 219 -7.81 -25.10 2.71
C GLN A 219 -8.33 -23.75 3.26
N LEU A 220 -8.75 -23.71 4.53
CA LEU A 220 -9.20 -22.47 5.16
C LEU A 220 -8.08 -21.44 5.27
N ALA A 221 -6.85 -21.87 5.58
CA ALA A 221 -5.68 -20.99 5.59
C ALA A 221 -5.39 -20.44 4.18
N SER A 222 -5.44 -21.28 3.14
CA SER A 222 -5.26 -20.85 1.75
C SER A 222 -6.37 -19.90 1.28
N ASP A 223 -7.63 -20.16 1.66
CA ASP A 223 -8.75 -19.29 1.32
C ASP A 223 -8.68 -17.94 2.06
N LEU A 224 -8.18 -17.92 3.30
CA LEU A 224 -7.88 -16.69 4.05
C LEU A 224 -6.75 -15.89 3.39
N GLU A 225 -5.66 -16.57 3.02
CA GLU A 225 -4.54 -15.96 2.31
C GLU A 225 -5.00 -15.35 0.98
N ARG A 226 -5.70 -16.13 0.16
CA ARG A 226 -6.19 -15.69 -1.14
C ARG A 226 -7.10 -14.48 -1.03
N ARG A 227 -8.10 -14.51 -0.13
CA ARG A 227 -9.01 -13.37 0.07
C ARG A 227 -8.27 -12.14 0.59
N SER A 228 -7.30 -12.32 1.48
CA SER A 228 -6.45 -11.22 1.95
C SER A 228 -5.64 -10.61 0.81
N TRP A 229 -5.02 -11.43 -0.05
CA TRP A 229 -4.30 -10.94 -1.23
C TRP A 229 -5.19 -10.28 -2.27
N GLU A 230 -6.39 -10.81 -2.51
CA GLU A 230 -7.39 -10.19 -3.38
C GLU A 230 -7.77 -8.80 -2.86
N ARG A 231 -7.95 -8.63 -1.54
CA ARG A 231 -8.16 -7.32 -0.92
C ARG A 231 -6.96 -6.39 -1.11
N VAL A 232 -5.73 -6.85 -0.88
CA VAL A 232 -4.50 -6.08 -1.13
C VAL A 232 -4.43 -5.60 -2.58
N GLN A 233 -4.66 -6.50 -3.55
CA GLN A 233 -4.62 -6.17 -4.97
C GLN A 233 -5.72 -5.19 -5.37
N GLN A 234 -6.95 -5.39 -4.88
CA GLN A 234 -8.06 -4.47 -5.14
C GLN A 234 -7.75 -3.08 -4.58
N LYS A 235 -7.21 -3.00 -3.37
CA LYS A 235 -6.81 -1.73 -2.74
C LYS A 235 -5.66 -1.05 -3.46
N HIS A 236 -4.70 -1.81 -3.98
CA HIS A 236 -3.67 -1.28 -4.86
C HIS A 236 -4.25 -0.72 -6.16
N ALA A 237 -5.18 -1.43 -6.81
CA ALA A 237 -5.84 -0.95 -8.01
C ALA A 237 -6.66 0.34 -7.76
N GLU A 238 -7.40 0.40 -6.65
CA GLU A 238 -8.10 1.61 -6.20
C GLU A 238 -7.14 2.77 -5.96
N ALA A 239 -6.00 2.51 -5.29
CA ALA A 239 -4.97 3.52 -5.05
C ALA A 239 -4.34 4.04 -6.36
N HIS A 240 -4.07 3.16 -7.32
CA HIS A 240 -3.57 3.57 -8.64
C HIS A 240 -4.58 4.42 -9.42
N GLN A 241 -5.87 4.05 -9.40
CA GLN A 241 -6.90 4.88 -10.03
C GLN A 241 -7.02 6.25 -9.35
N LEU A 242 -6.88 6.32 -8.03
CA LEU A 242 -6.84 7.59 -7.29
C LEU A 242 -5.62 8.42 -7.67
N LEU A 243 -4.44 7.80 -7.84
CA LEU A 243 -3.23 8.48 -8.30
C LEU A 243 -3.40 9.09 -9.70
N TYR A 244 -3.93 8.32 -10.67
CA TYR A 244 -4.19 8.85 -12.01
C TYR A 244 -5.16 10.03 -12.00
N ARG A 245 -6.23 9.96 -11.19
CA ARG A 245 -7.18 11.09 -11.05
C ARG A 245 -6.52 12.28 -10.37
N ALA A 246 -5.73 12.06 -9.32
CA ALA A 246 -5.02 13.13 -8.62
C ALA A 246 -4.00 13.81 -9.54
N GLU A 247 -3.24 13.05 -10.32
CA GLU A 247 -2.27 13.56 -11.30
C GLU A 247 -2.95 14.42 -12.36
N TRP A 248 -4.07 13.95 -12.92
CA TRP A 248 -4.81 14.72 -13.91
C TRP A 248 -5.37 16.04 -13.33
N VAL A 249 -5.94 16.00 -12.13
CA VAL A 249 -6.43 17.21 -11.46
C VAL A 249 -5.27 18.17 -11.16
N LEU A 250 -4.14 17.67 -10.67
CA LEU A 250 -2.98 18.49 -10.34
C LEU A 250 -2.37 19.12 -11.61
N SER A 251 -2.35 18.39 -12.72
CA SER A 251 -1.93 18.90 -14.03
C SER A 251 -2.86 20.02 -14.53
N VAL A 252 -4.18 19.82 -14.50
CA VAL A 252 -5.19 20.82 -14.89
C VAL A 252 -5.08 22.08 -14.03
N VAL A 253 -4.99 21.90 -12.71
CA VAL A 253 -4.84 22.98 -11.75
C VAL A 253 -3.54 23.75 -11.98
N SER A 254 -2.42 23.04 -12.15
CA SER A 254 -1.11 23.66 -12.41
C SER A 254 -1.13 24.46 -13.72
N GLY A 255 -1.73 23.92 -14.77
CA GLY A 255 -1.94 24.62 -16.03
C GLY A 255 -2.76 25.90 -15.84
N PHE A 256 -3.87 25.82 -15.09
CA PHE A 256 -4.70 26.98 -14.80
C PHE A 256 -3.97 28.05 -13.98
N VAL A 257 -3.23 27.65 -12.95
CA VAL A 257 -2.41 28.56 -12.13
C VAL A 257 -1.32 29.23 -12.97
N LEU A 258 -0.65 28.50 -13.87
CA LEU A 258 0.32 29.07 -14.80
C LEU A 258 -0.30 30.11 -15.73
N VAL A 259 -1.43 29.78 -16.36
CA VAL A 259 -2.16 30.72 -17.24
C VAL A 259 -2.57 31.96 -16.47
N LEU A 260 -3.08 31.80 -15.25
CA LEU A 260 -3.52 32.90 -14.40
C LEU A 260 -2.34 33.76 -13.92
N SER A 261 -1.20 33.13 -13.61
CA SER A 261 0.05 33.82 -13.26
C SER A 261 0.59 34.64 -14.43
N ILE A 262 0.64 34.06 -15.64
CA ILE A 262 1.04 34.76 -16.86
C ILE A 262 0.09 35.94 -17.10
N TRP A 263 -1.22 35.70 -17.01
CA TRP A 263 -2.24 36.72 -17.23
C TRP A 263 -2.10 37.90 -16.26
N ILE A 264 -1.95 37.65 -14.96
CA ILE A 264 -1.73 38.69 -13.95
C ILE A 264 -0.41 39.42 -14.23
N SER A 265 0.67 38.70 -14.56
CA SER A 265 1.97 39.30 -14.86
C SER A 265 1.93 40.25 -16.06
N PHE A 266 1.03 40.05 -17.02
CA PHE A 266 0.86 40.95 -18.16
C PHE A 266 -0.12 42.10 -17.88
N ILE A 267 -1.19 41.86 -17.11
CA ILE A 267 -2.21 42.88 -16.82
C ILE A 267 -1.74 43.91 -15.81
N LEU A 268 -1.05 43.47 -14.74
CA LEU A 268 -0.73 44.30 -13.58
C LEU A 268 0.26 45.43 -13.93
N PRO A 269 1.34 45.19 -14.71
CA PRO A 269 2.26 46.25 -15.09
C PRO A 269 1.59 47.36 -15.92
N ARG A 270 0.79 46.97 -16.92
CA ARG A 270 0.11 47.93 -17.82
C ARG A 270 -0.97 48.75 -17.11
N GLN A 271 -1.64 48.16 -16.12
CA GLN A 271 -2.77 48.84 -15.46
C GLN A 271 -2.39 49.62 -14.20
N VAL A 272 -1.29 49.26 -13.54
CA VAL A 272 -0.91 49.84 -12.24
C VAL A 272 0.47 50.49 -12.28
N VAL A 273 1.46 49.83 -12.85
CA VAL A 273 2.86 50.29 -12.79
C VAL A 273 3.12 51.42 -13.78
N GLU A 274 2.63 51.28 -15.02
CA GLU A 274 2.82 52.27 -16.08
C GLU A 274 2.19 53.65 -15.75
N PRO A 275 0.95 53.74 -15.22
CA PRO A 275 0.38 55.01 -14.79
C PRO A 275 1.11 55.65 -13.61
N LEU A 276 1.60 54.85 -12.65
CA LEU A 276 2.34 55.34 -11.49
C LEU A 276 3.73 55.87 -11.88
N LEU A 277 4.41 55.20 -12.82
CA LEU A 277 5.67 55.67 -13.40
C LEU A 277 5.49 57.00 -14.13
N GLY A 278 4.43 57.15 -14.93
CA GLY A 278 4.11 58.41 -15.60
C GLY A 278 3.85 59.56 -14.63
N LEU A 279 3.18 59.26 -13.50
CA LEU A 279 2.94 60.23 -12.43
C LEU A 279 4.25 60.64 -11.73
N LYS A 280 5.15 59.69 -11.45
CA LYS A 280 6.48 59.95 -10.91
C LYS A 280 7.29 60.85 -11.83
N GLU A 281 7.36 60.53 -13.12
CA GLU A 281 8.15 61.29 -14.09
C GLU A 281 7.66 62.74 -14.21
N ALA A 282 6.34 62.96 -14.13
CA ALA A 282 5.75 64.30 -14.14
C ALA A 282 6.09 65.10 -12.87
N VAL A 283 6.10 64.46 -11.70
CA VAL A 283 6.52 65.09 -10.44
C VAL A 283 8.00 65.44 -10.48
N ASP A 284 8.86 64.53 -10.96
CA ASP A 284 10.30 64.74 -11.07
C ASP A 284 10.63 65.93 -12.01
N HIS A 285 9.89 66.09 -13.13
CA HIS A 285 10.05 67.23 -14.03
C HIS A 285 9.60 68.56 -13.41
N ALA A 286 8.49 68.56 -12.66
CA ALA A 286 8.02 69.74 -11.95
C ALA A 286 8.98 70.15 -10.81
N ALA A 287 9.57 69.17 -10.11
CA ALA A 287 10.60 69.41 -9.09
C ALA A 287 11.90 69.97 -9.69
N ALA A 288 12.24 69.58 -10.93
CA ALA A 288 13.35 70.15 -11.69
C ALA A 288 13.08 71.56 -12.25
N GLY A 289 11.94 72.18 -11.93
CA GLY A 289 11.58 73.54 -12.33
C GLY A 289 10.96 73.66 -13.72
N ASN A 290 10.63 72.54 -14.38
CA ASN A 290 9.93 72.55 -15.66
C ASN A 290 8.43 72.34 -15.44
N TYR A 291 7.69 73.45 -15.38
CA TYR A 291 6.25 73.46 -15.10
C TYR A 291 5.35 73.39 -16.36
N GLU A 292 5.92 73.24 -17.56
CA GLU A 292 5.17 73.16 -18.83
C GLU A 292 4.73 71.71 -19.15
N ILE A 293 4.16 71.01 -18.17
CA ILE A 293 3.69 69.64 -18.33
C ILE A 293 2.17 69.64 -18.50
N GLU A 294 1.69 69.24 -19.68
CA GLU A 294 0.27 68.97 -19.91
C GLU A 294 -0.05 67.51 -19.55
N PHE A 295 -1.01 67.36 -18.63
CA PHE A 295 -1.57 66.08 -18.25
C PHE A 295 -2.79 65.78 -19.15
N ASP A 296 -2.65 64.83 -20.09
CA ASP A 296 -3.79 64.27 -20.81
C ASP A 296 -4.35 63.11 -19.97
N LEU A 297 -5.36 63.43 -19.16
CA LEU A 297 -6.00 62.52 -18.21
C LEU A 297 -7.19 61.86 -18.89
N ARG A 298 -7.09 60.56 -19.17
CA ARG A 298 -8.22 59.77 -19.71
C ARG A 298 -8.62 58.66 -18.75
N GLY A 299 -9.84 58.78 -18.22
CA GLY A 299 -10.56 57.76 -17.44
C GLY A 299 -10.88 58.19 -16.01
N GLU A 300 -11.33 57.24 -15.17
CA GLU A 300 -11.77 57.47 -13.79
C GLU A 300 -10.98 56.58 -12.81
N GLY A 301 -10.84 56.99 -11.54
CA GLY A 301 -10.23 56.17 -10.49
C GLY A 301 -9.12 56.84 -9.69
N GLU A 302 -8.53 56.09 -8.75
CA GLU A 302 -7.59 56.57 -7.72
C GLU A 302 -6.33 57.22 -8.33
N VAL A 303 -5.81 56.69 -9.43
CA VAL A 303 -4.62 57.24 -10.11
C VAL A 303 -4.93 58.58 -10.78
N VAL A 304 -6.14 58.75 -11.34
CA VAL A 304 -6.58 60.01 -11.95
C VAL A 304 -6.84 61.06 -10.88
N GLN A 305 -7.41 60.67 -9.74
CA GLN A 305 -7.56 61.55 -8.57
C GLN A 305 -6.20 62.03 -8.05
N LEU A 306 -5.21 61.14 -7.99
CA LEU A 306 -3.84 61.49 -7.61
C LEU A 306 -3.21 62.44 -8.63
N ALA A 307 -3.33 62.15 -9.92
CA ALA A 307 -2.82 63.00 -11.00
C ALA A 307 -3.45 64.39 -10.99
N ASN A 308 -4.77 64.49 -10.75
CA ASN A 308 -5.47 65.76 -10.60
C ASN A 308 -4.99 66.54 -9.36
N SER A 309 -4.75 65.86 -8.24
CA SER A 309 -4.22 66.49 -7.02
C SER A 309 -2.83 67.05 -7.25
N VAL A 310 -1.97 66.30 -7.95
CA VAL A 310 -0.62 66.74 -8.36
C VAL A 310 -0.69 67.92 -9.33
N ARG A 311 -1.57 67.86 -10.35
CA ARG A 311 -1.78 68.96 -11.29
C ARG A 311 -2.19 70.25 -10.58
N ASN A 312 -3.13 70.17 -9.65
CA ASN A 312 -3.59 71.31 -8.87
C ASN A 312 -2.46 71.90 -8.00
N LEU A 313 -1.64 71.04 -7.40
CA LEU A 313 -0.49 71.47 -6.59
C LEU A 313 0.57 72.18 -7.44
N ILE A 314 0.92 71.63 -8.61
CA ILE A 314 1.86 72.24 -9.55
C ILE A 314 1.33 73.61 -10.03
N ALA A 315 0.04 73.71 -10.37
CA ALA A 315 -0.58 74.97 -10.78
C ALA A 315 -0.53 76.04 -9.67
N HIS A 316 -0.75 75.63 -8.42
CA HIS A 316 -0.67 76.53 -7.26
C HIS A 316 0.75 77.03 -7.01
N VAL A 317 1.76 76.17 -7.17
CA VAL A 317 3.17 76.56 -7.05
C VAL A 317 3.58 77.51 -8.17
N ARG A 318 3.14 77.25 -9.41
CA ARG A 318 3.40 78.13 -10.57
C ARG A 318 2.81 79.54 -10.41
N GLN A 319 1.71 79.71 -9.69
CA GLN A 319 1.15 81.04 -9.41
C GLN A 319 1.93 81.83 -8.34
N LYS A 320 2.75 81.16 -7.53
CA LYS A 320 3.53 81.78 -6.46
C LYS A 320 4.99 82.07 -6.84
N VAL A 321 5.48 81.49 -7.95
CA VAL A 321 6.81 81.74 -8.53
C VAL A 321 6.66 82.76 -9.65
#